data_AF-A0A367LJ30-F1
#
_entry.id   AF-A0A367LJ30-F1
#
_cell.length_a   1.000
_cell.length_b   1.000
_cell.length_c   1.000
_cell.angle_alpha   90.00
_cell.angle_beta   90.00
_cell.angle_gamma   90.00
#
_symmetry.space_group_name_H-M   'P 1'
#
loop_
_entity.id
_entity.type
_entity.pdbx_description
1 polymer ?
#
loop_
_entity_poly.entity_id
_entity_poly.type
_entity_poly.pdbx_seq_one_letter_code
_entity_poly.pdbx_strand_id
1 'polypeptide(L)'
;MAPGSPSPMVPDAPLVALLEPCKLEGFRPGAPRHQQLASVPRLFADATEIRQRVFVEEQKVPVENEFDADDSRSCHWVVYVTSNDERVPVGTIRLVPFPHDPHPQGGGRYWNGILEGQGEASSQAVDRSTSFHDGKEPYVKLGRLAIMREYRGKGLAGLLVKTALRWMEANPSYFDSITPARCLDESTPVKTPRWNGLVCAHAQQQAVGAWSKWGFQVDEAMGSWWEEGIAHLGMFQRLQTT
;
A
#
# COMPACT_ATOMS: atom_id res chain seq x y z
N MET A 1 26.90 10.74 49.13
CA MET A 1 26.51 10.97 47.72
C MET A 1 25.91 9.68 47.21
N ALA A 2 24.60 9.65 46.96
CA ALA A 2 23.95 8.49 46.35
C ALA A 2 24.19 8.53 44.83
N PRO A 3 24.44 7.38 44.16
CA PRO A 3 24.54 7.34 42.71
C PRO A 3 23.18 7.72 42.10
N GLY A 4 23.19 8.67 41.18
CA GLY A 4 21.99 9.17 40.51
C GLY A 4 21.23 8.04 39.83
N SER A 5 19.93 7.97 40.09
CA SER A 5 19.02 7.08 39.38
C SER A 5 19.11 7.34 37.87
N PRO A 6 19.16 6.31 37.02
CA PRO A 6 19.12 6.52 35.57
C PRO A 6 17.82 7.25 35.22
N SER A 7 17.93 8.34 34.47
CA SER A 7 16.77 9.01 33.86
C SER A 7 15.93 7.96 33.12
N PRO A 8 14.59 7.99 33.25
CA PRO A 8 13.75 7.13 32.43
C PRO A 8 14.04 7.46 30.96
N MET A 9 14.59 6.49 30.23
CA MET A 9 14.70 6.59 28.78
C MET A 9 13.32 6.88 28.23
N VAL A 10 13.12 8.09 27.71
CA VAL A 10 11.99 8.37 26.83
C VAL A 10 12.13 7.36 25.69
N PRO A 11 11.14 6.49 25.43
CA PRO A 11 11.23 5.59 24.30
C PRO A 11 11.40 6.46 23.05
N ASP A 12 12.51 6.25 22.34
CA ASP A 12 12.81 6.97 21.10
C ASP A 12 11.58 6.97 20.19
N ALA A 13 11.13 8.16 19.80
CA ALA A 13 9.97 8.30 18.94
C ALA A 13 10.18 7.47 17.65
N PRO A 14 9.13 6.78 17.15
CA PRO A 14 9.25 5.98 15.93
C PRO A 14 9.62 6.88 14.75
N LEU A 15 10.61 6.46 13.97
CA LEU A 15 11.04 7.13 12.75
C LEU A 15 10.24 6.56 11.58
N VAL A 16 9.62 7.42 10.76
CA VAL A 16 8.99 7.00 9.51
C VAL A 16 9.82 7.54 8.35
N ALA A 17 10.28 6.66 7.47
CA ALA A 17 11.03 7.02 6.27
C ALA A 17 10.20 6.72 5.01
N LEU A 18 10.39 7.51 3.96
CA LEU A 18 9.74 7.39 2.65
C LEU A 18 10.76 6.97 1.59
N LEU A 19 10.40 6.01 0.76
CA LEU A 19 11.00 5.75 -0.54
C LEU A 19 10.00 6.15 -1.62
N GLU A 20 10.37 7.12 -2.44
CA GLU A 20 9.65 7.54 -3.63
C GLU A 20 9.77 6.50 -4.76
N PRO A 21 8.93 6.58 -5.83
CA PRO A 21 9.00 5.67 -6.96
C PRO A 21 10.41 5.56 -7.53
N CYS A 22 10.88 4.33 -7.70
CA CYS A 22 12.22 4.08 -8.19
C CYS A 22 12.30 2.73 -8.88
N LYS A 23 13.36 2.58 -9.67
CA LYS A 23 13.68 1.32 -10.31
C LYS A 23 14.13 0.30 -9.27
N LEU A 24 13.58 -0.91 -9.37
CA LEU A 24 13.84 -2.03 -8.46
C LEU A 24 14.54 -3.18 -9.20
N GLU A 25 15.36 -2.86 -10.21
CA GLU A 25 16.03 -3.89 -11.00
C GLU A 25 16.94 -4.75 -10.14
N GLY A 26 16.82 -6.07 -10.34
CA GLY A 26 17.62 -7.05 -9.62
C GLY A 26 17.18 -7.30 -8.16
N PHE A 27 16.04 -6.75 -7.73
CA PHE A 27 15.37 -7.23 -6.52
C PHE A 27 15.06 -8.73 -6.64
N ARG A 28 15.29 -9.46 -5.56
CA ARG A 28 15.09 -10.92 -5.49
C ARG A 28 13.99 -11.25 -4.47
N PRO A 29 12.75 -11.49 -4.89
CA PRO A 29 11.67 -11.86 -3.97
C PRO A 29 12.06 -13.05 -3.09
N GLY A 30 11.73 -12.97 -1.79
CA GLY A 30 12.03 -14.02 -0.81
C GLY A 30 13.47 -14.08 -0.30
N ALA A 31 14.44 -13.42 -0.96
CA ALA A 31 15.81 -13.38 -0.48
C ALA A 31 15.95 -12.41 0.71
N PRO A 32 16.68 -12.78 1.78
CA PRO A 32 16.84 -11.92 2.94
C PRO A 32 17.62 -10.66 2.58
N ARG A 33 17.41 -9.58 3.36
CA ARG A 33 17.98 -8.25 3.07
C ARG A 33 19.49 -8.26 2.78
N HIS A 34 20.27 -9.06 3.49
CA HIS A 34 21.73 -9.14 3.30
C HIS A 34 22.17 -9.84 2.00
N GLN A 35 21.26 -10.50 1.29
CA GLN A 35 21.49 -11.17 0.02
C GLN A 35 20.91 -10.40 -1.19
N GLN A 36 20.23 -9.28 -0.94
CA GLN A 36 19.77 -8.38 -2.00
C GLN A 36 20.97 -7.67 -2.64
N LEU A 37 20.83 -7.29 -3.91
CA LEU A 37 21.86 -6.52 -4.59
C LEU A 37 22.00 -5.13 -3.97
N ALA A 38 23.22 -4.59 -3.94
CA ALA A 38 23.50 -3.25 -3.40
C ALA A 38 22.74 -2.12 -4.14
N SER A 39 22.28 -2.37 -5.37
CA SER A 39 21.43 -1.46 -6.14
C SER A 39 20.00 -1.37 -5.63
N VAL A 40 19.52 -2.37 -4.87
CA VAL A 40 18.17 -2.36 -4.30
C VAL A 40 18.14 -1.35 -3.14
N PRO A 41 17.22 -0.37 -3.16
CA PRO A 41 17.09 0.58 -2.05
C PRO A 41 16.87 -0.13 -0.72
N ARG A 42 17.66 0.22 0.29
CA ARG A 42 17.58 -0.40 1.63
C ARG A 42 16.17 -0.32 2.22
N LEU A 43 15.47 0.79 2.03
CA LEU A 43 14.10 0.98 2.52
C LEU A 43 13.13 -0.02 1.86
N PHE A 44 13.28 -0.27 0.56
CA PHE A 44 12.47 -1.28 -0.13
C PHE A 44 12.76 -2.67 0.42
N ALA A 45 14.03 -3.03 0.59
CA ALA A 45 14.42 -4.31 1.20
C ALA A 45 13.85 -4.48 2.61
N ASP A 46 13.91 -3.43 3.45
CA ASP A 46 13.32 -3.42 4.80
C ASP A 46 11.78 -3.59 4.74
N ALA A 47 11.09 -2.90 3.81
CA ALA A 47 9.66 -3.05 3.61
C ALA A 47 9.28 -4.49 3.21
N THR A 48 10.01 -5.08 2.27
CA THR A 48 9.76 -6.44 1.81
C THR A 48 10.08 -7.50 2.86
N GLU A 49 11.05 -7.27 3.74
CA GLU A 49 11.32 -8.14 4.88
C GLU A 49 10.13 -8.18 5.84
N ILE A 50 9.55 -7.01 6.16
CA ILE A 50 8.33 -6.93 6.99
C ILE A 50 7.18 -7.66 6.30
N ARG A 51 6.98 -7.42 5.00
CA ARG A 51 5.92 -8.06 4.22
C ARG A 51 6.08 -9.58 4.17
N GLN A 52 7.28 -10.10 3.98
CA GLN A 52 7.55 -11.53 3.98
C GLN A 52 7.17 -12.17 5.32
N ARG A 53 7.54 -11.56 6.45
CA ARG A 53 7.15 -12.07 7.78
C ARG A 53 5.63 -12.03 8.02
N VAL A 54 4.95 -10.98 7.56
CA VAL A 54 3.52 -10.79 7.85
C VAL A 54 2.62 -11.52 6.85
N PHE A 55 2.87 -11.39 5.55
CA PHE A 55 2.01 -11.94 4.52
C PHE A 55 2.38 -13.38 4.17
N VAL A 56 3.66 -13.70 4.02
CA VAL A 56 4.08 -15.06 3.64
C VAL A 56 4.15 -15.98 4.85
N GLU A 57 4.95 -15.63 5.86
CA GLU A 57 5.19 -16.53 7.00
C GLU A 57 3.96 -16.65 7.90
N GLU A 58 3.29 -15.54 8.20
CA GLU A 58 2.11 -15.52 9.07
C GLU A 58 0.81 -15.79 8.32
N GLN A 59 0.48 -15.03 7.27
CA GLN A 59 -0.81 -15.13 6.57
C GLN A 59 -0.84 -16.18 5.45
N LYS A 60 0.29 -16.81 5.12
CA LYS A 60 0.41 -17.87 4.11
C LYS A 60 0.09 -17.43 2.67
N VAL A 61 0.27 -16.14 2.38
CA VAL A 61 0.27 -15.61 1.00
C VAL A 61 1.48 -16.18 0.25
N PRO A 62 1.33 -16.65 -1.00
CA PRO A 62 2.46 -17.12 -1.81
C PRO A 62 3.55 -16.05 -1.95
N VAL A 63 4.83 -16.44 -1.85
CA VAL A 63 5.97 -15.50 -1.88
C VAL A 63 6.10 -14.78 -3.23
N GLU A 64 5.71 -15.45 -4.30
CA GLU A 64 5.62 -14.92 -5.66
C GLU A 64 4.65 -13.72 -5.77
N ASN A 65 3.65 -13.63 -4.88
CA ASN A 65 2.67 -12.54 -4.89
C ASN A 65 3.13 -11.32 -4.07
N GLU A 66 4.29 -11.40 -3.41
CA GLU A 66 4.86 -10.29 -2.62
C GLU A 66 5.67 -9.29 -3.44
N PHE A 67 5.80 -9.47 -4.74
CA PHE A 67 6.40 -8.47 -5.61
C PHE A 67 5.59 -8.35 -6.90
N ASP A 68 5.11 -7.14 -7.18
CA ASP A 68 4.25 -6.87 -8.33
C ASP A 68 4.75 -5.70 -9.18
N ALA A 69 4.08 -5.46 -10.31
CA ALA A 69 4.43 -4.39 -11.23
C ALA A 69 4.25 -2.98 -10.63
N ASP A 70 3.43 -2.84 -9.59
CA ASP A 70 3.16 -1.56 -8.93
C ASP A 70 4.27 -1.17 -7.95
N ASP A 71 5.07 -2.11 -7.45
CA ASP A 71 6.10 -1.83 -6.44
C ASP A 71 7.09 -0.75 -6.90
N SER A 72 7.50 -0.75 -8.17
CA SER A 72 8.47 0.22 -8.72
C SER A 72 7.92 1.65 -8.87
N ARG A 73 6.61 1.78 -9.08
CA ARG A 73 5.96 3.09 -9.26
C ARG A 73 5.29 3.62 -7.99
N SER A 74 5.38 2.88 -6.90
CA SER A 74 4.73 3.21 -5.63
C SER A 74 5.64 4.02 -4.71
N CYS A 75 5.02 4.81 -3.83
CA CYS A 75 5.69 5.29 -2.63
C CYS A 75 5.61 4.22 -1.54
N HIS A 76 6.69 4.02 -0.78
CA HIS A 76 6.75 3.08 0.33
C HIS A 76 7.18 3.80 1.60
N TRP A 77 6.44 3.62 2.70
CA TRP A 77 6.85 4.10 4.00
C TRP A 77 7.20 2.95 4.91
N VAL A 78 8.32 3.06 5.61
CA VAL A 78 8.73 2.12 6.66
C VAL A 78 8.84 2.85 7.98
N VAL A 79 8.24 2.28 9.02
CA VAL A 79 8.40 2.74 10.40
C VAL A 79 9.48 1.92 11.09
N TYR A 80 10.40 2.62 11.73
CA TYR A 80 11.51 2.09 12.50
C TYR A 80 11.35 2.44 13.97
N VAL A 81 11.79 1.54 14.84
CA VAL A 81 11.95 1.77 16.28
C VAL A 81 13.40 1.55 16.68
N THR A 82 13.82 2.17 17.78
CA THR A 82 15.14 1.86 18.37
C THR A 82 15.04 0.61 19.22
N SER A 83 15.95 -0.32 18.99
CA SER A 83 16.19 -1.48 19.85
C SER A 83 17.70 -1.69 19.93
N ASN A 84 18.25 -1.73 21.15
CA ASN A 84 19.71 -1.89 21.37
C ASN A 84 20.56 -0.91 20.54
N ASP A 85 20.19 0.38 20.55
CA ASP A 85 20.83 1.45 19.76
C ASP A 85 20.80 1.28 18.22
N GLU A 86 20.04 0.31 17.72
CA GLU A 86 19.85 0.07 16.28
C GLU A 86 18.42 0.42 15.83
N ARG A 87 18.29 0.91 14.59
CA ARG A 87 17.00 1.13 13.94
C ARG A 87 16.50 -0.16 13.33
N VAL A 88 15.41 -0.69 13.89
CA VAL A 88 14.75 -1.92 13.43
C VAL A 88 13.48 -1.56 12.64
N PRO A 89 13.31 -2.02 11.39
CA PRO A 89 12.07 -1.81 10.64
C PRO A 89 10.96 -2.68 11.23
N VAL A 90 9.80 -2.10 11.54
CA VAL A 90 8.71 -2.82 12.24
C VAL A 90 7.34 -2.74 11.56
N GLY A 91 7.20 -1.88 10.56
CA GLY A 91 5.97 -1.76 9.80
C GLY A 91 6.18 -1.06 8.46
N THR A 92 5.30 -1.34 7.51
CA THR A 92 5.34 -0.72 6.18
C THR A 92 3.94 -0.46 5.63
N ILE A 93 3.83 0.50 4.71
CA ILE A 93 2.65 0.73 3.87
C ILE A 93 3.11 1.19 2.48
N ARG A 94 2.36 0.79 1.45
CA ARG A 94 2.56 1.18 0.06
C ARG A 94 1.43 2.08 -0.41
N LEU A 95 1.76 3.10 -1.19
CA LEU A 95 0.80 3.91 -1.95
C LEU A 95 1.07 3.75 -3.44
N VAL A 96 0.08 3.20 -4.13
CA VAL A 96 0.11 2.94 -5.57
C VAL A 96 -0.57 4.09 -6.31
N PRO A 97 0.08 4.70 -7.31
CA PRO A 97 -0.54 5.74 -8.11
C PRO A 97 -1.56 5.20 -9.13
N PHE A 98 -2.38 6.06 -9.71
CA PHE A 98 -3.20 5.71 -10.88
C PHE A 98 -2.32 5.56 -12.15
N PRO A 99 -2.78 4.87 -13.21
CA PRO A 99 -4.02 4.09 -13.31
C PRO A 99 -3.95 2.77 -12.51
N HIS A 100 -5.10 2.11 -12.30
CA HIS A 100 -5.21 0.79 -11.66
C HIS A 100 -5.90 -0.18 -12.59
N ASP A 101 -5.73 -1.48 -12.35
CA ASP A 101 -6.63 -2.50 -12.92
C ASP A 101 -8.07 -2.29 -12.43
N PRO A 102 -9.08 -2.76 -13.18
CA PRO A 102 -10.48 -2.63 -12.81
C PRO A 102 -10.80 -3.17 -11.41
N HIS A 103 -11.82 -2.60 -10.76
CA HIS A 103 -12.25 -3.04 -9.44
C HIS A 103 -12.61 -4.53 -9.44
N PRO A 104 -12.25 -5.26 -8.36
CA PRO A 104 -12.65 -6.65 -8.20
C PRO A 104 -14.16 -6.85 -8.35
N GLN A 105 -14.56 -8.00 -8.87
CA GLN A 105 -15.97 -8.38 -8.96
C GLN A 105 -16.50 -8.72 -7.56
N GLY A 106 -17.65 -8.16 -7.19
CA GLY A 106 -18.34 -8.52 -5.95
C GLY A 106 -18.64 -10.03 -5.91
N GLY A 107 -18.26 -10.69 -4.83
CA GLY A 107 -18.33 -12.15 -4.66
C GLY A 107 -17.24 -12.93 -5.41
N GLY A 108 -16.35 -12.26 -6.16
CA GLY A 108 -15.27 -12.88 -6.92
C GLY A 108 -14.23 -13.55 -6.01
N ARG A 109 -13.49 -14.49 -6.59
CA ARG A 109 -12.41 -15.21 -5.94
C ARG A 109 -11.18 -15.13 -6.82
N TYR A 110 -10.10 -14.57 -6.28
CA TYR A 110 -8.88 -14.27 -7.00
C TYR A 110 -7.74 -15.10 -6.44
N TRP A 111 -6.99 -15.73 -7.35
CA TRP A 111 -5.78 -16.48 -7.07
C TRP A 111 -4.69 -16.06 -8.04
N ASN A 112 -3.52 -15.66 -7.52
CA ASN A 112 -2.44 -15.06 -8.29
C ASN A 112 -2.91 -13.89 -9.18
N GLY A 113 -3.83 -13.08 -8.66
CA GLY A 113 -4.44 -11.96 -9.37
C GLY A 113 -5.47 -12.34 -10.45
N ILE A 114 -5.78 -13.62 -10.64
CA ILE A 114 -6.70 -14.12 -11.68
C ILE A 114 -8.03 -14.52 -11.03
N LEU A 115 -9.15 -14.07 -11.63
CA LEU A 115 -10.50 -14.44 -11.20
C LEU A 115 -10.79 -15.92 -11.53
N GLU A 116 -11.11 -16.72 -10.51
CA GLU A 116 -11.51 -18.12 -10.66
C GLU A 116 -12.73 -18.23 -11.60
N GLY A 117 -12.65 -19.13 -12.58
CA GLY A 117 -13.76 -19.42 -13.49
C GLY A 117 -13.86 -18.50 -14.72
N GLN A 118 -12.96 -17.53 -14.89
CA GLN A 118 -12.76 -16.81 -16.15
C GLN A 118 -11.39 -17.16 -16.74
N GLY A 119 -11.31 -17.29 -18.08
CA GLY A 119 -10.02 -17.30 -18.77
C GLY A 119 -9.29 -15.96 -18.58
N GLU A 120 -7.99 -15.90 -18.90
CA GLU A 120 -7.16 -14.69 -18.73
C GLU A 120 -7.93 -13.43 -19.14
N ALA A 121 -8.12 -12.53 -18.17
CA ALA A 121 -8.92 -11.33 -18.34
C ALA A 121 -8.34 -10.48 -19.47
N SER A 122 -9.19 -10.09 -20.43
CA SER A 122 -8.85 -9.08 -21.43
C SER A 122 -8.48 -7.77 -20.71
N SER A 123 -7.26 -7.30 -20.93
CA SER A 123 -6.66 -6.08 -20.37
C SER A 123 -7.27 -4.76 -20.88
N GLN A 124 -8.50 -4.80 -21.40
CA GLN A 124 -9.19 -3.68 -22.05
C GLN A 124 -10.53 -3.30 -21.38
N ALA A 125 -10.85 -3.84 -20.21
CA ALA A 125 -12.09 -3.49 -19.53
C ALA A 125 -12.02 -2.10 -18.88
N VAL A 126 -12.91 -1.20 -19.30
CA VAL A 126 -13.21 0.05 -18.59
C VAL A 126 -13.67 -0.29 -17.18
N ASP A 127 -13.14 0.41 -16.18
CA ASP A 127 -13.51 0.17 -14.78
C ASP A 127 -14.98 0.54 -14.52
N ARG A 128 -15.62 -0.21 -13.62
CA ARG A 128 -17.04 -0.03 -13.30
C ARG A 128 -17.24 1.06 -12.25
N SER A 129 -18.39 1.71 -12.28
CA SER A 129 -18.80 2.60 -11.20
C SER A 129 -19.17 1.80 -9.93
N THR A 130 -18.82 2.36 -8.79
CA THR A 130 -19.11 1.90 -7.43
C THR A 130 -19.70 3.05 -6.61
N SER A 131 -19.84 2.89 -5.29
CA SER A 131 -20.51 3.88 -4.42
C SER A 131 -19.73 5.19 -4.34
N PHE A 132 -18.40 5.12 -4.38
CA PHE A 132 -17.51 6.28 -4.23
C PHE A 132 -16.63 6.56 -5.46
N HIS A 133 -16.66 5.70 -6.48
CA HIS A 133 -15.88 5.84 -7.71
C HIS A 133 -16.78 5.73 -8.94
N ASP A 134 -16.59 6.63 -9.92
CA ASP A 134 -17.40 6.68 -11.14
C ASP A 134 -16.88 5.76 -12.27
N GLY A 135 -15.81 5.00 -12.01
CA GLY A 135 -15.12 4.16 -12.99
C GLY A 135 -14.08 4.91 -13.84
N LYS A 136 -13.86 6.21 -13.58
CA LYS A 136 -13.02 7.09 -14.41
C LYS A 136 -12.07 7.98 -13.61
N GLU A 137 -12.50 8.47 -12.45
CA GLU A 137 -11.75 9.42 -11.63
C GLU A 137 -10.42 8.80 -11.14
N PRO A 138 -9.27 9.45 -11.38
CA PRO A 138 -8.01 8.98 -10.84
C PRO A 138 -8.03 8.90 -9.31
N TYR A 139 -7.57 7.77 -8.78
CA TYR A 139 -7.40 7.56 -7.34
C TYR A 139 -6.04 6.95 -7.04
N VAL A 140 -5.54 7.16 -5.82
CA VAL A 140 -4.36 6.43 -5.30
C VAL A 140 -4.83 5.29 -4.41
N LYS A 141 -4.07 4.21 -4.33
CA LYS A 141 -4.46 3.02 -3.54
C LYS A 141 -3.46 2.77 -2.43
N LEU A 142 -3.93 2.72 -1.19
CA LEU A 142 -3.12 2.23 -0.06
C LEU A 142 -3.19 0.70 -0.01
N GLY A 143 -2.03 0.06 0.13
CA GLY A 143 -1.89 -1.38 0.18
C GLY A 143 -0.62 -1.79 0.92
N ARG A 144 -0.39 -3.10 0.99
CA ARG A 144 0.79 -3.71 1.66
C ARG A 144 1.02 -3.18 3.09
N LEU A 145 -0.06 -2.81 3.80
CA LEU A 145 0.02 -2.38 5.19
C LEU A 145 0.33 -3.59 6.08
N ALA A 146 1.53 -3.61 6.65
CA ALA A 146 2.00 -4.71 7.48
C ALA A 146 2.69 -4.16 8.73
N ILE A 147 2.37 -4.74 9.89
CA ILE A 147 3.07 -4.47 11.16
C ILE A 147 3.53 -5.82 11.73
N MET A 148 4.82 -5.90 12.09
CA MET A 148 5.38 -7.06 12.76
C MET A 148 4.59 -7.36 14.05
N ARG A 149 4.32 -8.64 14.30
CA ARG A 149 3.38 -9.09 15.34
C ARG A 149 3.67 -8.48 16.72
N GLU A 150 4.94 -8.38 17.08
CA GLU A 150 5.44 -7.89 18.38
C GLU A 150 5.24 -6.36 18.57
N TYR A 151 4.88 -5.65 17.49
CA TYR A 151 4.69 -4.20 17.46
C TYR A 151 3.23 -3.78 17.19
N ARG A 152 2.31 -4.75 17.06
CA ARG A 152 0.87 -4.47 16.91
C ARG A 152 0.27 -3.88 18.19
N GLY A 153 -0.84 -3.18 18.04
CA GLY A 153 -1.50 -2.49 19.17
C GLY A 153 -0.80 -1.21 19.66
N LYS A 154 0.38 -0.87 19.11
CA LYS A 154 1.16 0.33 19.48
C LYS A 154 0.85 1.58 18.64
N GLY A 155 -0.23 1.57 17.86
CA GLY A 155 -0.64 2.70 17.01
C GLY A 155 0.16 2.91 15.71
N LEU A 156 1.16 2.07 15.43
CA LEU A 156 2.08 2.25 14.29
C LEU A 156 1.40 2.13 12.91
N ALA A 157 0.39 1.27 12.76
CA ALA A 157 -0.38 1.18 11.51
C ALA A 157 -1.10 2.50 11.19
N GLY A 158 -1.73 3.11 12.20
CA GLY A 158 -2.39 4.40 12.04
C GLY A 158 -1.40 5.53 11.79
N LEU A 159 -0.20 5.47 12.37
CA LEU A 159 0.88 6.40 12.05
C LEU A 159 1.26 6.32 10.57
N LEU A 160 1.50 5.12 10.03
CA LEU A 160 1.83 4.92 8.61
C LEU A 160 0.74 5.43 7.67
N VAL A 161 -0.52 5.04 7.92
CA VAL A 161 -1.66 5.48 7.09
C VAL A 161 -1.79 7.01 7.12
N LYS A 162 -1.77 7.63 8.30
CA LYS A 162 -1.88 9.09 8.40
C LYS A 162 -0.71 9.82 7.76
N THR A 163 0.50 9.27 7.86
CA THR A 163 1.68 9.84 7.18
C THR A 163 1.53 9.80 5.67
N ALA A 164 1.10 8.67 5.09
CA ALA A 164 0.87 8.54 3.65
C ALA A 164 -0.24 9.48 3.15
N LEU A 165 -1.37 9.54 3.87
CA LEU A 165 -2.48 10.43 3.52
C LEU A 165 -2.06 11.91 3.56
N ARG A 166 -1.41 12.36 4.64
CA ARG A 166 -0.91 13.74 4.77
C ARG A 166 0.11 14.10 3.69
N TRP A 167 0.97 13.15 3.34
CA TRP A 167 1.94 13.37 2.28
C TRP A 167 1.23 13.58 0.94
N MET A 168 0.20 12.79 0.63
CA MET A 168 -0.60 13.01 -0.58
C MET A 168 -1.38 14.33 -0.57
N GLU A 169 -1.99 14.70 0.56
CA GLU A 169 -2.66 16.00 0.72
C GLU A 169 -1.71 17.17 0.43
N ALA A 170 -0.46 17.06 0.87
CA ALA A 170 0.58 18.07 0.64
C ALA A 170 1.17 18.03 -0.79
N ASN A 171 0.96 16.95 -1.55
CA ASN A 171 1.54 16.75 -2.88
C ASN A 171 0.49 16.26 -3.90
N PRO A 172 -0.62 16.99 -4.12
CA PRO A 172 -1.77 16.49 -4.88
C PRO A 172 -1.48 16.23 -6.36
N SER A 173 -0.47 16.90 -6.93
CA SER A 173 -0.08 16.74 -8.34
C SER A 173 1.10 15.78 -8.54
N TYR A 174 1.60 15.11 -7.49
CA TYR A 174 2.85 14.34 -7.56
C TYR A 174 2.81 13.25 -8.65
N PHE A 175 1.64 12.63 -8.86
CA PHE A 175 1.48 11.55 -9.83
C PHE A 175 0.89 11.99 -11.17
N ASP A 176 0.58 13.28 -11.35
CA ASP A 176 -0.04 13.79 -12.59
C ASP A 176 0.85 13.50 -13.82
N SER A 177 2.17 13.53 -13.67
CA SER A 177 3.15 13.27 -14.73
C SER A 177 3.62 11.82 -14.84
N ILE A 178 3.20 10.93 -13.94
CA ILE A 178 3.60 9.51 -13.92
C ILE A 178 2.61 8.66 -14.75
N THR A 179 1.72 9.30 -15.52
CA THR A 179 0.77 8.61 -16.40
C THR A 179 1.51 7.82 -17.49
N PRO A 180 1.36 6.49 -17.56
CA PRO A 180 1.84 5.73 -18.70
C PRO A 180 1.10 6.17 -19.97
N ALA A 181 1.75 6.08 -21.13
CA ALA A 181 1.19 6.36 -22.47
C ALA A 181 -0.09 5.55 -22.83
N ARG A 182 -0.55 4.66 -21.93
CA ARG A 182 -1.69 3.75 -22.07
C ARG A 182 -3.06 4.45 -22.08
N CYS A 183 -3.11 5.75 -21.77
CA CYS A 183 -4.33 6.56 -21.78
C CYS A 183 -4.48 7.42 -23.05
N LEU A 184 -3.62 7.25 -24.05
CA LEU A 184 -3.62 8.09 -25.26
C LEU A 184 -4.51 7.47 -26.35
N ASP A 185 -5.74 7.97 -26.45
CA ASP A 185 -6.47 8.02 -27.71
C ASP A 185 -5.97 9.26 -28.48
N GLU A 186 -5.40 9.06 -29.67
CA GLU A 186 -4.81 10.13 -30.49
C GLU A 186 -5.84 11.18 -30.97
N SER A 187 -7.14 10.97 -30.72
CA SER A 187 -8.23 11.78 -31.29
C SER A 187 -8.84 12.83 -30.36
N THR A 188 -8.45 12.91 -29.08
CA THR A 188 -8.97 13.94 -28.14
C THR A 188 -7.85 14.70 -27.43
N PRO A 189 -8.01 16.02 -27.17
CA PRO A 189 -7.01 16.79 -26.43
C PRO A 189 -6.85 16.18 -25.04
N VAL A 190 -5.66 15.60 -24.79
CA VAL A 190 -5.31 14.85 -23.60
C VAL A 190 -5.44 15.76 -22.38
N LYS A 191 -6.56 15.64 -21.67
CA LYS A 191 -6.69 16.24 -20.35
C LYS A 191 -5.89 15.34 -19.42
N THR A 192 -4.72 15.79 -18.97
CA THR A 192 -3.89 15.04 -18.03
C THR A 192 -4.76 14.64 -16.83
N PRO A 193 -4.89 13.34 -16.52
CA PRO A 193 -5.69 12.89 -15.40
C PRO A 193 -5.09 13.48 -14.13
N ARG A 194 -5.87 14.32 -13.45
CA ARG A 194 -5.47 14.99 -12.22
C ARG A 194 -6.14 14.29 -11.04
N TRP A 195 -5.34 13.94 -10.04
CA TRP A 195 -5.88 13.38 -8.81
C TRP A 195 -6.66 14.44 -8.02
N ASN A 196 -7.84 14.05 -7.54
CA ASN A 196 -8.79 14.93 -6.85
C ASN A 196 -9.15 14.35 -5.46
N GLY A 197 -8.14 13.87 -4.75
CA GLY A 197 -8.24 13.47 -3.35
C GLY A 197 -8.78 12.06 -3.10
N LEU A 198 -9.15 11.27 -4.12
CA LEU A 198 -9.72 9.94 -3.91
C LEU A 198 -8.65 8.91 -3.53
N VAL A 199 -8.81 8.26 -2.39
CA VAL A 199 -7.91 7.20 -1.90
C VAL A 199 -8.70 5.91 -1.70
N CYS A 200 -8.24 4.84 -2.34
CA CYS A 200 -8.79 3.50 -2.20
C CYS A 200 -7.98 2.67 -1.22
N ALA A 201 -8.63 1.76 -0.51
CA ALA A 201 -8.01 0.66 0.20
C ALA A 201 -8.80 -0.63 -0.05
N HIS A 202 -8.10 -1.68 -0.47
CA HIS A 202 -8.62 -3.04 -0.46
C HIS A 202 -8.37 -3.61 0.94
N ALA A 203 -9.33 -3.44 1.84
CA ALA A 203 -9.15 -3.81 3.24
C ALA A 203 -9.51 -5.27 3.46
N GLN A 204 -8.66 -6.02 4.18
CA GLN A 204 -9.08 -7.30 4.76
C GLN A 204 -10.32 -7.05 5.65
N GLN A 205 -11.33 -7.91 5.55
CA GLN A 205 -12.62 -7.71 6.23
C GLN A 205 -12.46 -7.54 7.76
N GLN A 206 -11.48 -8.21 8.36
CA GLN A 206 -11.14 -8.08 9.79
C GLN A 206 -10.56 -6.70 10.17
N ALA A 207 -10.00 -5.95 9.22
CA ALA A 207 -9.34 -4.67 9.44
C ALA A 207 -10.26 -3.46 9.20
N VAL A 208 -11.50 -3.67 8.74
CA VAL A 208 -12.45 -2.60 8.36
C VAL A 208 -12.62 -1.57 9.49
N GLY A 209 -12.79 -2.03 10.73
CA GLY A 209 -12.95 -1.13 11.88
C GLY A 209 -11.72 -0.23 12.15
N ALA A 210 -10.52 -0.65 11.73
CA ALA A 210 -9.32 0.19 11.81
C ALA A 210 -9.31 1.25 10.70
N TRP A 211 -9.59 0.84 9.46
CA TRP A 211 -9.70 1.75 8.31
C TRP A 211 -10.77 2.82 8.51
N SER A 212 -11.94 2.46 9.07
CA SER A 212 -12.99 3.42 9.41
C SER A 212 -12.55 4.46 10.43
N LYS A 213 -11.74 4.09 11.43
CA LYS A 213 -11.14 5.06 12.38
C LYS A 213 -10.16 6.02 11.71
N TRP A 214 -9.67 5.69 10.52
CA TRP A 214 -8.76 6.54 9.73
C TRP A 214 -9.47 7.34 8.65
N GLY A 215 -10.80 7.24 8.56
CA GLY A 215 -11.63 8.06 7.65
C GLY A 215 -12.12 7.34 6.40
N PHE A 216 -11.83 6.04 6.25
CA PHE A 216 -12.31 5.24 5.13
C PHE A 216 -13.75 4.75 5.33
N GLN A 217 -14.52 4.78 4.25
CA GLN A 217 -15.90 4.30 4.20
C GLN A 217 -15.99 3.08 3.30
N VAL A 218 -16.80 2.09 3.71
CA VAL A 218 -17.03 0.87 2.92
C VAL A 218 -17.77 1.22 1.64
N ASP A 219 -17.21 0.83 0.49
CA ASP A 219 -17.88 0.94 -0.80
C ASP A 219 -18.78 -0.28 -1.03
N GLU A 220 -20.06 -0.15 -0.69
CA GLU A 220 -21.03 -1.25 -0.75
C GLU A 220 -21.19 -1.82 -2.17
N ALA A 221 -21.20 -0.95 -3.18
CA ALA A 221 -21.28 -1.36 -4.58
C ALA A 221 -19.99 -1.98 -5.13
N MET A 222 -18.81 -1.65 -4.57
CA MET A 222 -17.60 -2.43 -4.84
C MET A 222 -17.76 -3.85 -4.28
N GLY A 223 -18.32 -3.94 -3.07
CA GLY A 223 -18.63 -5.20 -2.40
C GLY A 223 -17.39 -5.86 -1.79
N SER A 224 -17.52 -7.15 -1.51
CA SER A 224 -16.47 -8.01 -0.97
C SER A 224 -16.04 -9.08 -1.96
N TRP A 225 -14.77 -9.47 -1.95
CA TRP A 225 -14.21 -10.55 -2.76
C TRP A 225 -13.19 -11.35 -1.92
N TRP A 226 -12.72 -12.46 -2.48
CA TRP A 226 -11.63 -13.25 -1.91
C TRP A 226 -10.36 -13.03 -2.72
N GLU A 227 -9.24 -12.81 -2.06
CA GLU A 227 -7.91 -12.67 -2.67
C GLU A 227 -6.95 -13.51 -1.84
N GLU A 228 -6.27 -14.49 -2.46
CA GLU A 228 -5.36 -15.42 -1.77
C GLU A 228 -6.01 -16.12 -0.56
N GLY A 229 -7.29 -16.45 -0.67
CA GLY A 229 -8.06 -17.07 0.40
C GLY A 229 -8.46 -16.13 1.55
N ILE A 230 -8.20 -14.82 1.43
CA ILE A 230 -8.52 -13.81 2.43
C ILE A 230 -9.69 -12.95 1.93
N ALA A 231 -10.71 -12.79 2.77
CA ALA A 231 -11.85 -11.93 2.47
C ALA A 231 -11.45 -10.45 2.55
N HIS A 232 -11.69 -9.73 1.46
CA HIS A 232 -11.43 -8.30 1.30
C HIS A 232 -12.73 -7.55 0.95
N LEU A 233 -12.73 -6.25 1.18
CA LEU A 233 -13.75 -5.34 0.67
C LEU A 233 -13.14 -4.00 0.28
N GLY A 234 -13.89 -3.28 -0.57
CA GLY A 234 -13.52 -1.96 -1.06
C GLY A 234 -13.79 -0.88 -0.03
N MET A 235 -12.83 0.00 0.22
CA MET A 235 -13.06 1.20 1.00
C MET A 235 -12.46 2.42 0.31
N PHE A 236 -13.11 3.57 0.48
CA PHE A 236 -12.61 4.85 -0.03
C PHE A 236 -12.57 5.92 1.05
N GLN A 237 -11.64 6.84 0.88
CA GLN A 237 -11.59 8.11 1.59
C GLN A 237 -11.39 9.23 0.58
N ARG A 238 -12.08 10.35 0.78
CA ARG A 238 -11.87 11.60 0.03
C ARG A 238 -11.04 12.54 0.89
N LEU A 239 -9.84 12.89 0.43
CA LEU A 239 -9.01 13.92 1.02
C LEU A 239 -9.38 15.29 0.46
N GLN A 240 -9.14 16.34 1.25
CA GLN A 240 -9.30 17.71 0.80
C GLN A 240 -8.00 18.14 0.11
N THR A 241 -8.03 18.30 -1.21
CA THR A 241 -6.89 18.84 -1.96
C THR A 241 -7.12 20.33 -2.20
N THR A 242 -6.21 21.16 -1.68
CA THR A 242 -6.18 22.61 -1.94
C THR A 242 -5.54 22.96 -3.27
#